data_AF-A0A349YC02-F1
#
_entry.id   AF-A0A349YC02-F1
#
_cell.length_a   1.000
_cell.length_b   1.000
_cell.length_c   1.000
_cell.angle_alpha   90.00
_cell.angle_beta   90.00
_cell.angle_gamma   90.00
#
_symmetry.space_group_name_H-M   'P 1'
#
loop_
_entity.id
_entity.type
_entity.pdbx_description
1 polymer ?
#
loop_
_entity_poly.entity_id
_entity_poly.type
_entity_poly.pdbx_seq_one_letter_code
_entity_poly.pdbx_strand_id
1 'polypeptide(L)'
;MENWSDLTGFLNIDIDWHIQVFLVVLATLIVGGFVRGIISKLSGRSRSTENVLDDAFFDSLVSPARGVVWILGLSIAVHIVAIHSDSVVFQSVSAIRNVGIVLMLTWFLQRFIRSYVALFIDSKLSAEESVDTTLVHGLGKLLRGAVAITATLIVLQNLGVNIGGLLAFGGVGGIAIGLAAQDVFKNMFGGFTIYFDRPFSVGDWIRSPDRDIEGTVEHIGWRVTAIRTFN
;
A
#
# COMPACT_ATOMS: atom_id res chain seq x y z
N MET A 1 7.36 -16.15 -19.82
CA MET A 1 8.68 -15.57 -19.48
C MET A 1 9.39 -15.06 -20.74
N GLU A 2 8.65 -14.62 -21.79
CA GLU A 2 9.21 -14.37 -23.13
C GLU A 2 9.43 -12.91 -23.51
N ASN A 3 8.91 -11.92 -22.78
CA ASN A 3 9.05 -10.51 -23.21
C ASN A 3 10.33 -9.79 -22.76
N TRP A 4 11.22 -10.46 -22.02
CA TRP A 4 12.47 -9.85 -21.53
C TRP A 4 13.69 -10.12 -22.43
N SER A 5 13.64 -11.14 -23.29
CA SER A 5 14.72 -11.48 -24.23
C SER A 5 14.84 -10.45 -25.36
N ASP A 6 13.72 -9.87 -25.79
CA ASP A 6 13.69 -8.96 -26.94
C ASP A 6 14.21 -7.56 -26.58
N LEU A 7 14.02 -7.13 -25.32
CA LEU A 7 14.62 -5.91 -24.79
C LEU A 7 16.14 -6.06 -24.57
N THR A 8 16.62 -7.27 -24.21
CA THR A 8 18.05 -7.55 -24.11
C THR A 8 18.72 -7.70 -25.48
N GLY A 9 18.00 -8.17 -26.49
CA GLY A 9 18.48 -8.23 -27.88
C GLY A 9 18.75 -6.84 -28.48
N PHE A 10 17.96 -5.83 -28.11
CA PHE A 10 18.16 -4.44 -28.55
C PHE A 10 19.37 -3.75 -27.91
N LEU A 11 19.90 -4.30 -26.80
CA LEU A 11 21.12 -3.82 -26.12
C LEU A 11 22.36 -4.66 -26.44
N ASN A 12 22.22 -5.71 -27.27
CA ASN A 12 23.33 -6.53 -27.76
C ASN A 12 24.06 -5.82 -28.92
N ILE A 13 24.46 -4.58 -28.68
CA ILE A 13 25.38 -3.85 -29.55
C ILE A 13 26.78 -4.39 -29.17
N ASP A 14 27.61 -4.73 -30.17
CA ASP A 14 29.03 -5.12 -30.06
C ASP A 14 29.88 -4.00 -29.43
N ILE A 15 29.56 -3.64 -28.21
CA ILE A 15 30.15 -2.58 -27.43
C ILE A 15 30.79 -3.26 -26.22
N ASP A 16 32.04 -2.90 -25.96
CA ASP A 16 32.79 -3.30 -24.78
C ASP A 16 31.92 -3.22 -23.52
N TRP A 17 31.90 -4.29 -22.72
CA TRP A 17 31.02 -4.44 -21.56
C TRP A 17 31.18 -3.31 -20.54
N HIS A 18 32.37 -2.70 -20.48
CA HIS A 18 32.65 -1.49 -19.71
C HIS A 18 31.75 -0.31 -20.11
N ILE A 19 31.51 -0.12 -21.41
CA ILE A 19 30.69 0.95 -21.96
C ILE A 19 29.20 0.64 -21.71
N GLN A 20 28.78 -0.62 -21.76
CA GLN A 20 27.41 -1.00 -21.40
C GLN A 20 27.09 -0.70 -19.92
N VAL A 21 28.01 -1.03 -19.00
CA VAL A 21 27.89 -0.66 -17.58
C VAL A 21 27.86 0.86 -17.41
N PHE A 22 28.74 1.57 -18.11
CA PHE A 22 28.78 3.04 -18.08
C PHE A 22 27.46 3.65 -18.56
N LEU A 23 26.88 3.15 -19.65
CA LEU A 23 25.60 3.62 -20.19
C LEU A 23 24.43 3.37 -19.23
N VAL A 24 24.40 2.24 -18.53
CA VAL A 24 23.34 1.95 -17.54
C VAL A 24 23.49 2.80 -16.28
N VAL A 25 24.71 3.02 -15.79
CA VAL A 25 24.95 3.93 -14.67
C VAL A 25 24.56 5.36 -15.08
N LEU A 26 24.91 5.79 -16.30
CA LEU A 26 24.53 7.09 -16.84
C LEU A 26 23.00 7.22 -16.97
N ALA A 27 22.32 6.21 -17.52
CA ALA A 27 20.87 6.19 -17.62
C ALA A 27 20.20 6.21 -16.23
N THR A 28 20.75 5.49 -15.25
CA THR A 28 20.28 5.50 -13.86
C THR A 28 20.41 6.88 -13.24
N LEU A 29 21.54 7.55 -13.44
CA LEU A 29 21.78 8.92 -12.97
C LEU A 29 20.84 9.92 -13.64
N ILE A 30 20.58 9.76 -14.94
CA ILE A 30 19.64 10.60 -15.69
C ILE A 30 18.22 10.38 -15.19
N VAL A 31 17.76 9.14 -15.04
CA VAL A 31 16.42 8.83 -14.54
C VAL A 31 16.27 9.28 -13.08
N GLY A 32 17.27 9.06 -12.22
CA GLY A 32 17.28 9.56 -10.86
C GLY A 32 17.24 11.09 -10.77
N GLY A 33 17.99 11.77 -11.64
CA GLY A 33 17.98 13.23 -11.79
C GLY A 33 16.65 13.76 -12.34
N PHE A 34 16.05 13.08 -13.31
CA PHE A 34 14.77 13.43 -13.91
C PHE A 34 13.62 13.25 -12.93
N VAL A 35 13.61 12.14 -12.18
CA VAL A 35 12.69 11.90 -11.08
C VAL A 35 12.86 12.99 -10.02
N ARG A 36 14.09 13.35 -9.64
CA ARG A 36 14.36 14.49 -8.73
C ARG A 36 13.82 15.80 -9.29
N GLY A 37 14.00 16.06 -10.59
CA GLY A 37 13.54 17.26 -11.29
C GLY A 37 12.02 17.38 -11.33
N ILE A 38 11.32 16.32 -11.75
CA ILE A 38 9.84 16.24 -11.73
C ILE A 38 9.31 16.47 -10.32
N ILE A 39 9.91 15.81 -9.33
CA ILE A 39 9.52 15.93 -7.94
C ILE A 39 9.72 17.35 -7.41
N SER A 40 10.85 18.00 -7.73
CA SER A 40 11.11 19.39 -7.33
C SER A 40 10.19 20.39 -8.03
N LYS A 41 9.76 20.07 -9.26
CA LYS A 41 8.87 20.92 -10.06
C LYS A 41 7.40 20.77 -9.65
N LEU A 42 7.00 19.59 -9.15
CA LEU A 42 5.68 19.33 -8.59
C LEU A 42 5.54 19.91 -7.18
N SER A 43 6.54 19.71 -6.30
CA SER A 43 6.56 20.36 -4.97
C SER A 43 6.67 21.89 -5.05
N GLY A 44 7.36 22.43 -6.05
CA GLY A 44 7.48 23.88 -6.29
C GLY A 44 6.23 24.54 -6.88
N ARG A 45 5.24 23.77 -7.37
CA ARG A 45 3.99 24.31 -7.92
C ARG A 45 2.77 24.11 -7.00
N SER A 46 2.92 23.36 -5.90
CA SER A 46 1.87 23.22 -4.89
C SER A 46 1.85 24.39 -3.90
N ARG A 47 1.62 25.59 -4.43
CA ARG A 47 1.17 26.75 -3.63
C ARG A 47 -0.14 27.34 -4.17
N SER A 48 -0.78 26.71 -5.16
CA SER A 48 -2.02 27.24 -5.75
C SER A 48 -3.16 26.23 -5.91
N THR A 49 -3.14 25.10 -5.22
CA THR A 49 -4.29 24.18 -5.21
C THR A 49 -4.55 23.71 -3.78
N GLU A 50 -5.71 24.04 -3.22
CA GLU A 50 -6.12 23.85 -1.81
C GLU A 50 -6.30 22.39 -1.36
N ASN A 51 -5.58 21.41 -1.93
CA ASN A 51 -5.77 19.99 -1.61
C ASN A 51 -4.61 19.43 -0.78
N VAL A 52 -4.79 19.49 0.55
CA VAL A 52 -3.91 18.90 1.58
C VAL A 52 -3.66 17.40 1.35
N LEU A 53 -4.62 16.67 0.74
CA LEU A 53 -4.48 15.25 0.34
C LEU A 53 -3.39 15.01 -0.70
N ASP A 54 -3.24 15.92 -1.65
CA ASP A 54 -2.28 15.77 -2.75
C ASP A 54 -0.85 15.98 -2.24
N ASP A 55 -0.64 16.96 -1.35
CA ASP A 55 0.68 17.24 -0.78
C ASP A 55 1.24 16.08 0.06
N ALA A 56 0.41 15.46 0.89
CA ALA A 56 0.83 14.30 1.67
C ALA A 56 1.04 13.04 0.81
N PHE A 57 0.22 12.86 -0.24
CA PHE A 57 0.39 11.77 -1.19
C PHE A 57 1.71 11.93 -1.96
N PHE A 58 1.98 13.13 -2.47
CA PHE A 58 3.22 13.44 -3.16
C PHE A 58 4.43 13.27 -2.25
N ASP A 59 4.46 13.86 -1.04
CA ASP A 59 5.64 13.78 -0.18
C ASP A 59 5.92 12.35 0.34
N SER A 60 4.86 11.54 0.49
CA SER A 60 4.96 10.12 0.86
C SER A 60 5.45 9.22 -0.29
N LEU A 61 5.06 9.51 -1.54
CA LEU A 61 5.44 8.77 -2.75
C LEU A 61 6.87 9.12 -3.21
N VAL A 62 7.23 10.39 -3.05
CA VAL A 62 8.48 11.00 -3.55
C VAL A 62 9.74 10.39 -2.93
N SER A 63 9.78 10.30 -1.60
CA SER A 63 10.99 9.83 -0.89
C SER A 63 11.33 8.37 -1.24
N PRO A 64 10.36 7.44 -1.33
CA PRO A 64 10.68 6.04 -1.57
C PRO A 64 10.76 5.68 -3.06
N ALA A 65 10.04 6.38 -3.94
CA ALA A 65 10.22 6.25 -5.40
C ALA A 65 11.66 6.54 -5.83
N ARG A 66 12.34 7.50 -5.17
CA ARG A 66 13.76 7.77 -5.42
C ARG A 66 14.66 6.57 -5.08
N GLY A 67 14.37 5.88 -3.97
CA GLY A 67 15.11 4.67 -3.59
C GLY A 67 14.94 3.55 -4.62
N VAL A 68 13.71 3.34 -5.10
CA VAL A 68 13.40 2.30 -6.10
C VAL A 68 14.20 2.52 -7.39
N VAL A 69 14.30 3.76 -7.85
CA VAL A 69 15.09 4.11 -9.05
C VAL A 69 16.57 3.75 -8.87
N TRP A 70 17.15 4.04 -7.70
CA TRP A 70 18.54 3.68 -7.39
C TRP A 70 18.75 2.17 -7.31
N ILE A 71 17.82 1.42 -6.70
CA ILE A 71 17.92 -0.04 -6.62
C ILE A 71 17.77 -0.69 -7.99
N LEU A 72 16.81 -0.23 -8.81
CA LEU A 72 16.62 -0.76 -10.17
C LEU A 72 17.87 -0.50 -11.02
N GLY A 73 18.41 0.72 -10.98
CA GLY A 73 19.61 1.06 -11.72
C GLY A 73 20.86 0.29 -11.26
N LEU A 74 21.06 0.17 -9.94
CA LEU A 74 22.16 -0.62 -9.38
C LEU A 74 22.01 -2.10 -9.72
N SER A 75 20.78 -2.64 -9.66
CA SER A 75 20.47 -4.00 -10.07
C SER A 75 20.87 -4.28 -11.52
N ILE A 76 20.49 -3.39 -12.45
CA ILE A 76 20.78 -3.56 -13.87
C ILE A 76 22.30 -3.47 -14.09
N ALA A 77 22.99 -2.54 -13.41
CA ALA A 77 24.44 -2.41 -13.49
C ALA A 77 25.17 -3.69 -13.00
N VAL A 78 24.76 -4.25 -11.86
CA VAL A 78 25.35 -5.49 -11.32
C VAL A 78 25.04 -6.69 -12.23
N HIS A 79 23.85 -6.73 -12.85
CA HIS A 79 23.48 -7.80 -13.76
C HIS A 79 24.35 -7.83 -15.03
N ILE A 80 24.67 -6.67 -15.60
CA ILE A 80 25.54 -6.56 -16.78
C ILE A 80 26.97 -7.02 -16.47
N VAL A 81 27.49 -6.67 -15.29
CA VAL A 81 28.81 -7.11 -14.81
C VAL A 81 28.82 -8.63 -14.56
N ALA A 82 27.74 -9.18 -14.00
CA ALA A 82 27.64 -10.60 -13.67
C ALA A 82 27.56 -11.51 -14.91
N ILE A 83 26.92 -11.06 -16.00
CA ILE A 83 26.83 -11.83 -17.26
C ILE A 83 28.21 -12.01 -17.91
N HIS A 84 29.14 -11.07 -17.74
CA HIS A 84 30.47 -11.11 -18.35
C HIS A 84 31.56 -11.74 -17.47
N SER A 85 31.27 -12.07 -16.21
CA SER A 85 32.28 -12.52 -15.24
C SER A 85 32.17 -13.99 -14.80
N ASP A 86 31.40 -14.83 -15.53
CA ASP A 86 31.35 -16.31 -15.41
C ASP A 86 31.42 -16.88 -13.98
N SER A 87 30.78 -16.22 -13.02
CA SER A 87 30.91 -16.55 -11.60
C SER A 87 29.54 -16.78 -10.95
N VAL A 88 29.53 -17.67 -9.95
CA VAL A 88 28.41 -18.17 -9.11
C VAL A 88 27.61 -17.04 -8.41
N VAL A 89 27.96 -15.79 -8.66
CA VAL A 89 27.43 -14.54 -8.10
C VAL A 89 25.99 -14.24 -8.56
N PHE A 90 25.52 -14.85 -9.64
CA PHE A 90 24.18 -14.56 -10.21
C PHE A 90 23.02 -14.90 -9.25
N GLN A 91 23.13 -15.98 -8.47
CA GLN A 91 22.09 -16.37 -7.51
C GLN A 91 22.03 -15.41 -6.32
N SER A 92 23.19 -15.01 -5.77
CA SER A 92 23.24 -14.09 -4.63
C SER A 92 22.83 -12.66 -5.00
N VAL A 93 23.18 -12.19 -6.21
CA VAL A 93 22.79 -10.86 -6.69
C VAL A 93 21.28 -10.72 -6.84
N SER A 94 20.60 -11.73 -7.39
CA SER A 94 19.16 -11.68 -7.59
C SER A 94 18.40 -11.71 -6.25
N ALA A 95 18.86 -12.49 -5.27
CA ALA A 95 18.31 -12.51 -3.91
C ALA A 95 18.52 -11.17 -3.20
N ILE A 96 19.73 -10.60 -3.24
CA ILE A 96 20.04 -9.29 -2.62
C ILE A 96 19.18 -8.18 -3.22
N ARG A 97 19.01 -8.17 -4.55
CA ARG A 97 18.13 -7.22 -5.22
C ARG A 97 16.70 -7.34 -4.74
N ASN A 98 16.13 -8.55 -4.76
CA ASN A 98 14.74 -8.76 -4.40
C ASN A 98 14.49 -8.36 -2.93
N VAL A 99 15.40 -8.73 -2.03
CA VAL A 99 15.35 -8.29 -0.62
C VAL A 99 15.43 -6.76 -0.52
N GLY A 100 16.34 -6.11 -1.26
CA GLY A 100 16.44 -4.65 -1.29
C GLY A 100 15.16 -3.96 -1.75
N ILE A 101 14.52 -4.47 -2.81
CA ILE A 101 13.24 -3.95 -3.33
C ILE A 101 12.14 -4.12 -2.26
N VAL A 102 12.05 -5.29 -1.63
CA VAL A 102 11.04 -5.57 -0.60
C VAL A 102 11.21 -4.65 0.61
N LEU A 103 12.44 -4.45 1.09
CA LEU A 103 12.73 -3.54 2.20
C LEU A 103 12.37 -2.09 1.85
N MET A 104 12.66 -1.63 0.63
CA MET A 104 12.27 -0.29 0.19
C MET A 104 10.76 -0.12 0.06
N LEU A 105 10.07 -1.09 -0.53
CA LEU A 105 8.62 -1.08 -0.62
C LEU A 105 7.98 -1.09 0.77
N THR A 106 8.57 -1.86 1.69
CA THR A 106 8.14 -1.90 3.10
C THR A 106 8.33 -0.53 3.75
N TRP A 107 9.51 0.08 3.60
CA TRP A 107 9.78 1.41 4.13
C TRP A 107 8.83 2.47 3.55
N PHE A 108 8.55 2.39 2.24
CA PHE A 108 7.54 3.21 1.57
C PHE A 108 6.17 3.05 2.22
N LEU A 109 5.63 1.82 2.28
CA LEU A 109 4.30 1.56 2.82
C LEU A 109 4.19 1.97 4.28
N GLN A 110 5.23 1.73 5.08
CA GLN A 110 5.28 2.16 6.49
C GLN A 110 5.21 3.69 6.62
N ARG A 111 5.93 4.43 5.78
CA ARG A 111 5.90 5.90 5.76
C ARG A 111 4.56 6.41 5.23
N PHE A 112 4.04 5.80 4.17
CA PHE A 112 2.77 6.14 3.56
C PHE A 112 1.62 6.01 4.56
N ILE A 113 1.51 4.87 5.25
CA ILE A 113 0.45 4.66 6.25
C ILE A 113 0.54 5.69 7.38
N ARG A 114 1.74 5.99 7.89
CA ARG A 114 1.91 7.01 8.94
C ARG A 114 1.48 8.39 8.49
N SER A 115 1.89 8.79 7.29
CA SER A 115 1.61 10.12 6.75
C SER A 115 0.12 10.26 6.42
N TYR A 116 -0.48 9.23 5.83
CA TYR A 116 -1.91 9.19 5.56
C TYR A 116 -2.76 9.29 6.83
N VAL A 117 -2.40 8.55 7.88
CA VAL A 117 -3.12 8.61 9.18
C VAL A 117 -3.03 10.01 9.78
N ALA A 118 -1.85 10.62 9.80
CA ALA A 118 -1.68 11.96 10.34
C ALA A 118 -2.53 12.99 9.57
N LEU A 119 -2.50 12.92 8.24
CA LEU A 119 -3.26 13.82 7.37
C LEU A 119 -4.78 13.63 7.49
N PHE A 120 -5.23 12.39 7.58
CA PHE A 120 -6.65 12.08 7.71
C PHE A 120 -7.21 12.68 9.00
N ILE A 121 -6.45 12.61 10.09
CA ILE A 121 -6.84 13.19 11.37
C ILE A 121 -6.84 14.71 11.29
N ASP A 122 -5.78 15.31 10.76
CA ASP A 122 -5.64 16.76 10.64
C ASP A 122 -6.74 17.39 9.77
N SER A 123 -7.08 16.76 8.64
CA SER A 123 -8.14 17.25 7.74
C SER A 123 -9.53 17.19 8.38
N LYS A 124 -9.81 16.14 9.16
CA LYS A 124 -11.09 15.99 9.86
C LYS A 124 -11.24 16.92 11.06
N LEU A 125 -10.16 17.14 11.81
CA LEU A 125 -10.14 18.14 12.90
C LEU A 125 -10.32 19.56 12.36
N SER A 126 -9.70 19.87 11.21
CA SER A 126 -9.84 21.18 10.56
C SER A 126 -11.25 21.45 10.02
N ALA A 127 -12.00 20.40 9.69
CA ALA A 127 -13.39 20.48 9.25
C ALA A 127 -14.41 20.50 10.41
N GLU A 128 -13.94 20.63 11.66
CA GLU A 128 -14.75 20.54 12.90
C GLU A 128 -15.57 19.24 13.00
N GLU A 129 -15.16 18.19 12.28
CA GLU A 129 -15.85 16.90 12.26
C GLU A 129 -15.33 16.03 13.40
N SER A 130 -16.24 15.43 14.19
CA SER A 130 -15.86 14.52 15.26
C SER A 130 -15.30 13.23 14.69
N VAL A 131 -13.99 13.03 14.77
CA VAL A 131 -13.33 11.77 14.39
C VAL A 131 -12.68 11.13 15.59
N ASP A 132 -12.92 9.82 15.73
CA ASP A 132 -12.26 9.00 16.74
C ASP A 132 -10.81 8.74 16.32
N THR A 133 -9.92 9.60 16.80
CA THR A 133 -8.48 9.51 16.54
C THR A 133 -7.88 8.21 17.07
N THR A 134 -8.46 7.60 18.11
CA THR A 134 -7.96 6.33 18.67
C THR A 134 -8.22 5.19 17.70
N LEU A 135 -9.41 5.13 17.10
CA LEU A 135 -9.75 4.14 16.08
C LEU A 135 -8.85 4.28 14.85
N VAL A 136 -8.65 5.50 14.34
CA VAL A 136 -7.80 5.74 13.16
C VAL A 136 -6.35 5.33 13.42
N HIS A 137 -5.78 5.72 14.57
CA HIS A 137 -4.43 5.29 14.96
C HIS A 137 -4.34 3.77 15.17
N GLY A 138 -5.38 3.15 15.74
CA GLY A 138 -5.47 1.71 15.91
C GLY A 138 -5.42 0.97 14.57
N LEU A 139 -6.27 1.36 13.62
CA LEU A 139 -6.28 0.81 12.26
C LEU A 139 -4.93 1.02 11.55
N GLY A 140 -4.32 2.21 11.69
CA GLY A 140 -3.00 2.49 11.15
C GLY A 140 -1.91 1.58 11.70
N LYS A 141 -1.93 1.27 13.00
CA LYS A 141 -1.00 0.31 13.61
C LYS A 141 -1.22 -1.12 13.10
N LEU A 142 -2.48 -1.56 12.97
CA LEU A 142 -2.83 -2.89 12.45
C LEU A 142 -2.32 -3.07 11.01
N LEU A 143 -2.59 -2.10 10.13
CA LEU A 143 -2.11 -2.13 8.74
C LEU A 143 -0.58 -2.17 8.66
N ARG A 144 0.11 -1.37 9.48
CA ARG A 144 1.57 -1.39 9.56
C ARG A 144 2.11 -2.72 10.07
N GLY A 145 1.44 -3.35 11.03
CA GLY A 145 1.76 -4.69 11.50
C GLY A 145 1.65 -5.72 10.37
N ALA A 146 0.54 -5.70 9.63
CA ALA A 146 0.33 -6.58 8.49
C ALA A 146 1.43 -6.44 7.42
N VAL A 147 1.75 -5.19 7.02
CA VAL A 147 2.84 -4.92 6.07
C VAL A 147 4.18 -5.46 6.58
N ALA A 148 4.50 -5.29 7.87
CA ALA A 148 5.76 -5.78 8.44
C ALA A 148 5.84 -7.31 8.45
N ILE A 149 4.74 -7.99 8.78
CA ILE A 149 4.65 -9.46 8.75
C ILE A 149 4.85 -9.96 7.31
N THR A 150 4.11 -9.41 6.34
CA THR A 150 4.24 -9.79 4.92
C THR A 150 5.66 -9.56 4.40
N ALA A 151 6.25 -8.41 4.69
CA ALA A 151 7.62 -8.10 4.30
C ALA A 151 8.63 -9.12 4.85
N THR A 152 8.48 -9.48 6.14
CA THR A 152 9.35 -10.46 6.80
C THR A 152 9.24 -11.83 6.12
N LEU A 153 8.02 -12.28 5.81
CA LEU A 153 7.80 -13.56 5.13
C LEU A 153 8.44 -13.57 3.73
N ILE A 154 8.29 -12.48 2.95
CA ILE A 154 8.91 -12.37 1.63
C ILE A 154 10.44 -12.38 1.73
N VAL A 155 11.02 -11.68 2.71
CA VAL A 155 12.47 -11.68 2.92
C VAL A 155 12.96 -13.09 3.29
N LEU A 156 12.29 -13.78 4.21
CA LEU A 156 12.63 -15.16 4.58
C LEU A 156 12.57 -16.11 3.37
N GLN A 157 11.55 -15.97 2.52
CA GLN A 157 11.44 -16.77 1.31
C GLN A 157 12.61 -16.52 0.33
N ASN A 158 13.04 -15.27 0.17
CA ASN A 158 14.21 -14.94 -0.67
C ASN A 158 15.54 -15.44 -0.09
N LEU A 159 15.60 -15.65 1.23
CA LEU A 159 16.76 -16.28 1.90
C LEU A 159 16.73 -17.82 1.84
N GLY A 160 15.75 -18.42 1.14
CA GLY A 160 15.62 -19.87 1.00
C GLY A 160 14.92 -20.56 2.17
N VAL A 161 14.33 -19.81 3.10
CA VAL A 161 13.54 -20.38 4.21
C VAL A 161 12.18 -20.82 3.68
N ASN A 162 11.79 -22.06 3.97
CA ASN A 162 10.45 -22.55 3.64
C ASN A 162 9.41 -21.89 4.56
N ILE A 163 8.64 -20.94 4.01
CA ILE A 163 7.58 -20.23 4.72
C ILE A 163 6.23 -20.95 4.72
N GLY A 164 6.12 -22.14 4.10
CA GLY A 164 4.86 -22.87 3.99
C GLY A 164 4.22 -23.16 5.34
N GLY A 165 5.01 -23.56 6.35
CA GLY A 165 4.53 -23.76 7.71
C GLY A 165 4.04 -22.46 8.38
N LEU A 166 4.74 -21.35 8.16
CA LEU A 166 4.35 -20.03 8.69
C LEU A 166 3.06 -19.53 8.03
N LEU A 167 2.91 -19.74 6.72
CA LEU A 167 1.70 -19.40 5.98
C LEU A 167 0.52 -20.27 6.41
N ALA A 168 0.73 -21.58 6.63
CA ALA A 168 -0.30 -22.47 7.14
C ALA A 168 -0.78 -22.05 8.54
N PHE A 169 0.16 -21.76 9.45
CA PHE A 169 -0.16 -21.26 10.78
C PHE A 169 -0.87 -19.90 10.72
N GLY A 170 -0.35 -18.96 9.94
CA GLY A 170 -0.97 -17.65 9.72
C GLY A 170 -2.37 -17.75 9.11
N GLY A 171 -2.60 -18.72 8.21
CA GLY A 171 -3.91 -19.00 7.62
C GLY A 171 -4.92 -19.48 8.65
N VAL A 172 -4.55 -20.44 9.50
CA VAL A 172 -5.42 -20.91 10.61
C VAL A 172 -5.70 -19.78 11.60
N GLY A 173 -4.68 -19.01 11.97
CA GLY A 173 -4.85 -17.82 12.81
C GLY A 173 -5.75 -16.77 12.17
N GLY A 174 -5.63 -16.56 10.87
CA GLY A 174 -6.48 -15.65 10.09
C GLY A 174 -7.95 -16.07 10.08
N ILE A 175 -8.23 -17.38 9.97
CA ILE A 175 -9.60 -17.91 10.08
C ILE A 175 -10.16 -17.64 11.47
N ALA A 176 -9.40 -17.90 12.54
CA ALA A 176 -9.85 -17.65 13.90
C ALA A 176 -10.18 -16.16 14.14
N ILE A 177 -9.32 -15.26 13.67
CA ILE A 177 -9.55 -13.81 13.74
C ILE A 177 -10.77 -13.41 12.89
N GLY A 178 -10.92 -13.97 11.69
CA GLY A 178 -12.05 -13.70 10.80
C GLY A 178 -13.39 -14.13 11.39
N LEU A 179 -13.43 -15.31 12.02
CA LEU A 179 -14.60 -15.78 12.76
C LEU A 179 -14.92 -14.86 13.94
N ALA A 180 -13.91 -14.42 14.69
CA ALA A 180 -14.10 -13.46 15.78
C ALA A 180 -14.62 -12.09 15.29
N ALA A 181 -14.27 -11.69 14.07
CA ALA A 181 -14.71 -10.43 13.45
C ALA A 181 -16.02 -10.55 12.66
N GLN A 182 -16.62 -11.75 12.57
CA GLN A 182 -17.76 -12.03 11.70
C GLN A 182 -18.96 -11.11 11.95
N ASP A 183 -19.28 -10.82 13.21
CA ASP A 183 -20.42 -9.95 13.57
C ASP A 183 -20.21 -8.50 13.14
N VAL A 184 -18.97 -8.01 13.17
CA VAL A 184 -18.63 -6.66 12.71
C VAL A 184 -18.93 -6.55 11.21
N PHE A 185 -18.46 -7.52 10.42
CA PHE A 185 -18.73 -7.54 8.98
C PHE A 185 -20.22 -7.71 8.67
N LYS A 186 -20.93 -8.57 9.40
CA LYS A 186 -22.38 -8.75 9.23
C LYS A 186 -23.15 -7.44 9.41
N ASN A 187 -22.81 -6.66 10.44
CA ASN A 187 -23.44 -5.36 10.68
C ASN A 187 -23.07 -4.32 9.59
N MET A 188 -21.81 -4.31 9.13
CA MET A 188 -21.39 -3.42 8.03
C MET A 188 -22.11 -3.74 6.71
N PHE A 189 -22.22 -5.02 6.35
CA PHE A 189 -22.96 -5.42 5.15
C PHE A 189 -24.45 -5.10 5.26
N GLY A 190 -25.05 -5.27 6.44
CA GLY A 190 -26.43 -4.84 6.68
C GLY A 190 -26.63 -3.33 6.41
N GLY A 191 -25.71 -2.49 6.89
CA GLY A 191 -25.71 -1.06 6.59
C GLY A 191 -25.55 -0.74 5.10
N PHE A 192 -24.61 -1.42 4.42
CA PHE A 192 -24.42 -1.25 2.97
C PHE A 192 -25.65 -1.66 2.16
N THR A 193 -26.28 -2.79 2.48
CA THR A 193 -27.52 -3.24 1.84
C THR A 193 -28.62 -2.18 2.00
N ILE A 194 -28.81 -1.62 3.20
CA ILE A 194 -29.79 -0.54 3.41
C ILE A 194 -29.45 0.69 2.56
N TYR A 195 -28.18 1.06 2.48
CA TYR A 195 -27.75 2.24 1.73
C TYR A 195 -27.94 2.10 0.21
N PHE A 196 -27.59 0.93 -0.35
CA PHE A 196 -27.65 0.67 -1.79
C PHE A 196 -29.05 0.26 -2.25
N ASP A 197 -29.69 -0.68 -1.54
CA ASP A 197 -30.97 -1.23 -1.95
C ASP A 197 -32.15 -0.39 -1.47
N ARG A 198 -31.91 0.56 -0.54
CA ARG A 198 -32.89 1.52 0.02
C ARG A 198 -34.27 0.91 0.28
N PRO A 199 -34.38 -0.19 1.06
CA PRO A 199 -35.67 -0.81 1.37
C PRO A 199 -36.59 0.12 2.18
N PHE A 200 -36.02 1.12 2.84
CA PHE A 200 -36.70 2.20 3.56
C PHE A 200 -35.81 3.44 3.58
N SER A 201 -36.42 4.61 3.78
CA SER A 201 -35.79 5.92 3.81
C SER A 201 -35.97 6.62 5.16
N VAL A 202 -35.21 7.69 5.40
CA VAL A 202 -35.38 8.55 6.57
C VAL A 202 -36.79 9.15 6.54
N GLY A 203 -37.51 9.04 7.66
CA GLY A 203 -38.91 9.43 7.79
C GLY A 203 -39.91 8.29 7.62
N ASP A 204 -39.48 7.13 7.14
CA ASP A 204 -40.36 5.97 7.03
C ASP A 204 -40.65 5.37 8.41
N TRP A 205 -41.90 4.94 8.60
CA TRP A 205 -42.27 4.09 9.73
C TRP A 205 -41.93 2.65 9.39
N ILE A 206 -41.12 2.03 10.23
CA ILE A 206 -40.65 0.65 10.05
C ILE A 206 -40.90 -0.18 11.29
N ARG A 207 -41.12 -1.48 11.07
CA ARG A 207 -41.25 -2.48 12.12
C ARG A 207 -40.32 -3.65 11.84
N SER A 208 -39.53 -4.04 12.83
CA SER A 208 -38.67 -5.22 12.79
C SER A 208 -39.24 -6.28 13.75
N PRO A 209 -39.95 -7.31 13.24
CA PRO A 209 -40.49 -8.39 14.08
C PRO A 209 -39.39 -9.16 14.81
N ASP A 210 -38.23 -9.33 14.18
CA ASP A 210 -37.11 -10.11 14.73
C ASP A 210 -36.43 -9.44 15.92
N ARG A 211 -36.50 -8.10 16.02
CA ARG A 211 -35.88 -7.31 17.08
C ARG A 211 -36.87 -6.64 18.01
N ASP A 212 -38.17 -6.82 17.76
CA ASP A 212 -39.28 -6.17 18.47
C ASP A 212 -39.14 -4.63 18.53
N ILE A 213 -38.76 -4.03 17.40
CA ILE A 213 -38.57 -2.57 17.27
C ILE A 213 -39.64 -2.01 16.33
N GLU A 214 -40.32 -0.95 16.74
CA GLU A 214 -41.30 -0.21 15.95
C GLU A 214 -41.11 1.30 16.14
N GLY A 215 -41.05 2.06 15.05
CA GLY A 215 -40.77 3.50 15.11
C GLY A 215 -40.52 4.14 13.76
N THR A 216 -40.13 5.42 13.80
CA THR A 216 -39.78 6.20 12.60
C THR A 216 -38.26 6.34 12.46
N VAL A 217 -37.74 6.15 11.26
CA VAL A 217 -36.30 6.27 10.97
C VAL A 217 -35.87 7.73 11.04
N GLU A 218 -34.92 8.05 11.92
CA GLU A 218 -34.36 9.41 12.04
C GLU A 218 -33.10 9.61 11.23
N HIS A 219 -32.20 8.62 11.27
CA HIS A 219 -30.89 8.73 10.63
C HIS A 219 -30.38 7.35 10.24
N ILE A 220 -29.90 7.22 8.99
CA ILE A 220 -29.27 6.00 8.48
C ILE A 220 -27.77 6.26 8.42
N GLY A 221 -27.02 5.77 9.41
CA GLY A 221 -25.57 5.78 9.38
C GLY A 221 -24.99 4.57 8.65
N TRP A 222 -23.69 4.59 8.34
CA TRP A 222 -23.00 3.50 7.64
C TRP A 222 -22.91 2.19 8.45
N ARG A 223 -23.11 2.24 9.77
CA ARG A 223 -23.09 1.08 10.68
C ARG A 223 -24.38 0.92 11.51
N VAL A 224 -25.07 2.02 11.79
CA VAL A 224 -26.21 2.04 12.72
C VAL A 224 -27.30 2.93 12.14
N THR A 225 -28.54 2.45 12.20
CA THR A 225 -29.75 3.22 11.92
C THR A 225 -30.39 3.62 13.23
N ALA A 226 -30.64 4.92 13.42
CA ALA A 226 -31.36 5.44 14.56
C ALA A 226 -32.87 5.46 14.26
N ILE A 227 -33.65 4.88 15.16
CA ILE A 227 -35.12 4.77 15.05
C ILE A 227 -35.71 5.40 16.32
N ARG A 228 -36.64 6.34 16.16
CA ARG A 228 -37.41 6.91 17.27
C ARG A 228 -38.65 6.06 17.52
N THR A 229 -38.73 5.47 18.72
CA THR A 229 -39.90 4.72 19.20
C THR A 229 -41.01 5.66 19.67
N PHE A 230 -42.24 5.16 19.78
CA PHE A 230 -43.42 5.94 20.17
C PHE A 230 -43.66 6.08 21.68
N ASN A 231 -42.75 5.56 22.51
CA ASN A 231 -42.80 5.64 23.98
C ASN A 231 -41.91 6.76 24.53
#